data_AF-A0A7R9D527-F1
#
_entry.id   AF-A0A7R9D527-F1
#
_cell.length_a   1.000
_cell.length_b   1.000
_cell.length_c   1.000
_cell.angle_alpha   90.00
_cell.angle_beta   90.00
_cell.angle_gamma   90.00
#
_symmetry.space_group_name_H-M   'P 1'
#
loop_
_entity.id
_entity.type
_entity.pdbx_description
1 polymer ?
#
loop_
_entity_poly.entity_id
_entity_poly.type
_entity_poly.pdbx_seq_one_letter_code
_entity_poly.pdbx_strand_id
1 'polypeptide(L)'
;CGAQVPSLGELTARCVASHIPFELVEHVYPPVPEQLQLRIAFWSFPDNEEDIRLYSCLANGSADEFQRGEHLYRNKAVKEPLQIGGSRFHLSASVMPPAPMVGQGRGQYNVAVTFDRRRITSCNCTCSSTAYWCSHVVAVCLHRIHLPTQVCLRAPVSESLSRLHREQLQKFAQYLISELPQQILPTAQRLLDELLSSQPSAINSVSFRI
;
A
#
# COMPACT_ATOMS: atom_id res chain seq x y z
N CYS A 1 -10.20 7.15 -33.72
CA CYS A 1 -9.38 7.86 -32.71
C CYS A 1 -8.07 7.09 -32.54
N GLY A 2 -6.94 7.65 -32.96
CA GLY A 2 -5.65 6.98 -32.86
C GLY A 2 -5.23 6.89 -31.40
N ALA A 3 -5.30 5.70 -30.80
CA ALA A 3 -4.70 5.47 -29.49
C ALA A 3 -3.19 5.73 -29.63
N GLN A 4 -2.69 6.72 -28.89
CA GLN A 4 -1.28 7.03 -28.85
C GLN A 4 -0.53 5.79 -28.36
N VAL A 5 0.42 5.29 -29.16
CA VAL A 5 1.20 4.09 -28.79
C VAL A 5 2.01 4.42 -27.53
N PRO A 6 1.89 3.62 -26.45
CA PRO A 6 2.67 3.85 -25.24
C PRO A 6 4.18 3.78 -25.53
N SER A 7 4.98 4.54 -24.78
CA SER A 7 6.44 4.48 -24.92
C SER A 7 6.97 3.09 -24.56
N LEU A 8 8.19 2.76 -25.02
CA LEU A 8 8.81 1.50 -24.65
C LEU A 8 8.96 1.35 -23.13
N GLY A 9 9.36 2.43 -22.42
CA GLY A 9 9.48 2.40 -20.96
C GLY A 9 8.14 2.10 -20.27
N GLU A 10 7.05 2.59 -20.84
CA GLU A 10 5.69 2.34 -20.34
C GLU A 10 5.25 0.88 -20.54
N LEU A 11 5.52 0.32 -21.72
CA LEU A 11 5.25 -1.08 -22.02
C LEU A 11 6.10 -2.03 -21.16
N THR A 12 7.38 -1.69 -20.98
CA THR A 12 8.30 -2.45 -20.11
C THR A 12 7.83 -2.42 -18.67
N ALA A 13 7.46 -1.25 -18.13
CA ALA A 13 6.95 -1.15 -16.77
C ALA A 13 5.70 -2.02 -16.56
N ARG A 14 4.76 -2.04 -17.51
CA ARG A 14 3.59 -2.92 -17.47
C ARG A 14 3.96 -4.40 -17.49
N CYS A 15 4.91 -4.78 -18.35
CA CYS A 15 5.37 -6.17 -18.46
C CYS A 15 6.01 -6.64 -17.15
N VAL A 16 6.94 -5.86 -16.61
CA VAL A 16 7.63 -6.12 -15.34
C VAL A 16 6.60 -6.23 -14.20
N ALA A 17 5.71 -5.25 -14.08
CA ALA A 17 4.66 -5.21 -13.08
C ALA A 17 3.66 -6.37 -13.14
N SER A 18 3.65 -7.18 -14.20
CA SER A 18 2.75 -8.33 -14.34
C SER A 18 3.44 -9.66 -14.06
N HIS A 19 4.77 -9.73 -14.19
CA HIS A 19 5.49 -11.00 -14.21
C HIS A 19 6.61 -11.09 -13.17
N ILE A 20 7.18 -9.96 -12.77
CA ILE A 20 8.36 -9.90 -11.90
C ILE A 20 7.92 -9.39 -10.53
N PRO A 21 8.14 -10.16 -9.44
CA PRO A 21 7.97 -9.65 -8.08
C PRO A 21 8.83 -8.42 -7.85
N PHE A 22 8.28 -7.38 -7.21
CA PHE A 22 9.01 -6.12 -7.07
C PHE A 22 10.29 -6.23 -6.24
N GLU A 23 10.33 -7.17 -5.28
CA GLU A 23 11.55 -7.49 -4.54
C GLU A 23 12.71 -7.80 -5.51
N LEU A 24 12.48 -8.53 -6.60
CA LEU A 24 13.54 -8.80 -7.57
C LEU A 24 13.98 -7.52 -8.31
N VAL A 25 13.06 -6.59 -8.58
CA VAL A 25 13.35 -5.30 -9.22
C VAL A 25 14.29 -4.45 -8.37
N GLU A 26 14.12 -4.45 -7.04
CA GLU A 26 14.97 -3.73 -6.09
C GLU A 26 16.41 -4.29 -6.03
N HIS A 27 16.61 -5.56 -6.39
CA HIS A 27 17.91 -6.24 -6.32
C HIS A 27 18.67 -6.27 -7.66
N VAL A 28 18.11 -5.72 -8.74
CA VAL A 28 18.79 -5.66 -10.05
C VAL A 28 19.98 -4.71 -10.00
N TYR A 29 21.09 -5.09 -10.65
CA TYR A 29 22.25 -4.22 -10.85
C TYR A 29 22.57 -4.06 -12.36
N PRO A 30 22.78 -2.83 -12.86
CA PRO A 30 22.68 -1.54 -12.14
C PRO A 30 21.25 -1.27 -11.64
N PRO A 31 21.07 -0.46 -10.57
CA PRO A 31 19.76 -0.24 -9.97
C PRO A 31 18.79 0.39 -10.97
N VAL A 32 17.54 -0.08 -10.94
CA VAL A 32 16.48 0.46 -11.80
C VAL A 32 16.21 1.92 -11.40
N PRO A 33 16.19 2.88 -12.35
CA PRO A 33 15.90 4.29 -12.04
C PRO A 33 14.57 4.48 -11.29
N GLU A 34 14.53 5.43 -10.33
CA GLU A 34 13.36 5.71 -9.48
C GLU A 34 12.08 5.94 -10.30
N GLN A 35 12.16 6.70 -11.39
CA GLN A 35 11.01 6.95 -12.27
C GLN A 35 10.42 5.65 -12.85
N LEU A 36 11.26 4.68 -13.23
CA LEU A 36 10.80 3.39 -13.74
C LEU A 36 10.25 2.52 -12.62
N GLN A 37 10.84 2.54 -11.43
CA GLN A 37 10.29 1.84 -10.26
C GLN A 37 8.90 2.36 -9.90
N LEU A 38 8.69 3.68 -9.94
CA LEU A 38 7.37 4.29 -9.74
C LEU A 38 6.39 3.87 -10.85
N ARG A 39 6.81 3.80 -12.11
CA ARG A 39 5.94 3.27 -13.19
C ARG A 39 5.59 1.80 -12.97
N ILE A 40 6.55 0.96 -12.56
CA ILE A 40 6.31 -0.45 -12.25
C ILE A 40 5.31 -0.55 -11.09
N ALA A 41 5.54 0.17 -9.99
CA ALA A 41 4.65 0.22 -8.84
C ALA A 41 3.22 0.63 -9.24
N PHE A 42 3.10 1.67 -10.07
CA PHE A 42 1.82 2.13 -10.59
C PHE A 42 1.06 1.02 -11.34
N TRP A 43 1.75 0.24 -12.17
CA TRP A 43 1.16 -0.84 -12.97
C TRP A 43 0.97 -2.15 -12.22
N SER A 44 1.54 -2.29 -11.03
CA SER A 44 1.42 -3.50 -10.21
C SER A 44 0.05 -3.64 -9.54
N PHE A 45 -0.74 -2.57 -9.46
CA PHE A 45 -2.12 -2.65 -8.96
C PHE A 45 -3.05 -3.23 -10.04
N PRO A 46 -4.01 -4.12 -9.71
CA PRO A 46 -5.00 -4.61 -10.68
C PRO A 46 -5.77 -3.45 -11.33
N ASP A 47 -5.94 -3.51 -12.65
CA ASP A 47 -6.66 -2.51 -13.44
C ASP A 47 -8.08 -2.94 -13.83
N ASN A 48 -8.50 -4.15 -13.43
CA ASN A 48 -9.82 -4.70 -13.72
C ASN A 48 -10.74 -4.67 -12.49
N GLU A 49 -11.84 -3.91 -12.59
CA GLU A 49 -12.87 -3.85 -11.54
C GLU A 49 -13.60 -5.17 -11.35
N GLU A 50 -13.81 -5.96 -12.42
CA GLU A 50 -14.52 -7.23 -12.31
C GLU A 50 -13.77 -8.24 -11.43
N ASP A 51 -12.45 -8.13 -11.33
CA ASP A 51 -11.66 -8.95 -10.41
C ASP A 51 -11.96 -8.57 -8.95
N ILE A 52 -12.10 -7.27 -8.66
CA ILE A 52 -12.50 -6.78 -7.32
C ILE A 52 -13.90 -7.27 -6.97
N ARG A 53 -14.82 -7.23 -7.94
CA ARG A 53 -16.17 -7.77 -7.80
C ARG A 53 -16.12 -9.26 -7.49
N LEU A 54 -15.39 -10.03 -8.29
CA LEU A 54 -15.23 -11.46 -8.10
C LEU A 54 -14.65 -11.80 -6.71
N TYR A 55 -13.54 -11.16 -6.31
CA TYR A 55 -12.91 -11.42 -5.02
C TYR A 55 -13.83 -11.11 -3.84
N SER A 56 -14.53 -9.97 -3.88
CA SER A 56 -15.50 -9.61 -2.83
C SER A 56 -16.70 -10.57 -2.79
N CYS A 57 -17.23 -10.99 -3.94
CA CYS A 57 -18.34 -11.92 -4.01
C CYS A 57 -17.95 -13.32 -3.51
N LEU A 58 -16.78 -13.83 -3.93
CA LEU A 58 -16.28 -15.14 -3.50
C LEU A 58 -15.99 -15.17 -2.00
N ALA A 59 -15.42 -14.10 -1.44
CA ALA A 59 -15.08 -14.04 -0.03
C ALA A 59 -16.31 -13.92 0.89
N ASN A 60 -17.39 -13.30 0.42
CA ASN A 60 -18.56 -12.98 1.25
C ASN A 60 -19.81 -13.82 0.92
N GLY A 61 -19.83 -14.50 -0.22
CA GLY A 61 -20.99 -15.28 -0.70
C GLY A 61 -22.12 -14.43 -1.30
N SER A 62 -21.96 -13.11 -1.40
CA SER A 62 -22.94 -12.20 -2.02
C SER A 62 -22.26 -10.96 -2.62
N ALA A 63 -23.01 -10.20 -3.43
CA ALA A 63 -22.53 -8.95 -4.03
C ALA A 63 -22.70 -7.72 -3.12
N ASP A 64 -23.16 -7.89 -1.87
CA ASP A 64 -23.62 -6.79 -1.03
C ASP A 64 -22.46 -5.86 -0.59
N GLU A 65 -21.30 -6.42 -0.26
CA GLU A 65 -20.10 -5.63 0.05
C GLU A 65 -19.58 -4.89 -1.19
N PHE A 66 -19.72 -5.48 -2.37
CA PHE A 66 -19.35 -4.82 -3.61
C PHE A 66 -20.24 -3.59 -3.87
N GLN A 67 -21.56 -3.75 -3.82
CA GLN A 67 -22.52 -2.67 -4.03
C GLN A 67 -22.36 -1.55 -3.00
N ARG A 68 -22.13 -1.90 -1.72
CA ARG A 68 -21.84 -0.90 -0.68
C ARG A 68 -20.51 -0.19 -0.93
N GLY A 69 -19.47 -0.91 -1.37
CA GLY A 69 -18.18 -0.32 -1.72
C GLY A 69 -18.27 0.64 -2.91
N GLU A 70 -19.06 0.28 -3.92
CA GLU A 70 -19.35 1.15 -5.06
C GLU A 70 -20.08 2.43 -4.62
N HIS A 71 -21.05 2.32 -3.70
CA HIS A 71 -21.73 3.47 -3.12
C HIS A 71 -20.76 4.40 -2.36
N LEU A 72 -19.84 3.85 -1.56
CA LEU A 72 -18.80 4.62 -0.87
C LEU A 72 -17.86 5.32 -1.86
N TYR A 73 -17.44 4.64 -2.91
CA TYR A 73 -16.61 5.22 -3.98
C TYR A 73 -17.33 6.39 -4.67
N ARG A 74 -18.59 6.19 -5.10
CA ARG A 74 -19.41 7.23 -5.77
C ARG A 74 -19.63 8.46 -4.89
N ASN A 75 -19.77 8.28 -3.58
CA ASN A 75 -19.90 9.37 -2.61
C ASN A 75 -18.55 10.01 -2.22
N LYS A 76 -17.44 9.65 -2.87
CA LYS A 76 -16.10 10.17 -2.59
C LYS A 76 -15.70 9.99 -1.12
N ALA A 77 -16.09 8.86 -0.51
CA ALA A 77 -15.81 8.54 0.89
C ALA A 77 -14.33 8.22 1.14
N VAL A 78 -13.58 7.81 0.11
CA VAL A 78 -12.13 7.53 0.19
C VAL A 78 -11.34 8.83 0.26
N LYS A 79 -10.43 8.92 1.24
CA LYS A 79 -9.57 10.07 1.54
C LYS A 79 -8.12 9.62 1.67
N GLU A 80 -7.23 10.54 1.31
CA GLU A 80 -5.77 10.39 1.46
C GLU A 80 -5.21 9.07 0.92
N PRO A 81 -5.55 8.67 -0.31
CA PRO A 81 -5.00 7.45 -0.90
C PRO A 81 -3.48 7.62 -1.14
N LEU A 82 -2.70 6.74 -0.54
CA LEU A 82 -1.25 6.68 -0.63
C LEU A 82 -0.83 5.29 -1.07
N GLN A 83 -0.05 5.22 -2.14
CA GLN A 83 0.59 4.00 -2.59
C GLN A 83 2.11 4.13 -2.41
N ILE A 84 2.70 3.18 -1.69
CA ILE A 84 4.15 3.11 -1.49
C ILE A 84 4.69 1.96 -2.35
N GLY A 85 5.62 2.28 -3.26
CA GLY A 85 6.46 1.32 -3.97
C GLY A 85 7.51 0.74 -3.03
N GLY A 86 7.85 -0.55 -3.12
CA GLY A 86 8.84 -1.20 -2.24
C GLY A 86 8.68 -2.71 -2.21
N SER A 87 9.51 -3.40 -1.42
CA SER A 87 9.49 -4.87 -1.22
C SER A 87 8.08 -5.46 -1.01
N ARG A 88 7.12 -4.68 -0.51
CA ARG A 88 5.68 -4.94 -0.68
C ARG A 88 4.96 -3.67 -1.13
N PHE A 89 4.18 -3.76 -2.20
CA PHE A 89 3.32 -2.66 -2.59
C PHE A 89 2.16 -2.54 -1.62
N HIS A 90 2.02 -1.35 -1.05
CA HIS A 90 0.98 -1.06 -0.09
C HIS A 90 0.17 0.14 -0.56
N LEU A 91 -1.13 -0.05 -0.74
CA LEU A 91 -2.10 1.01 -0.91
C LEU A 91 -2.82 1.22 0.42
N SER A 92 -2.73 2.42 0.98
CA SER A 92 -3.46 2.83 2.17
C SER A 92 -4.40 3.98 1.87
N ALA A 93 -5.55 4.01 2.53
CA ALA A 93 -6.47 5.14 2.51
C ALA A 93 -7.36 5.14 3.75
N SER A 94 -7.98 6.27 4.02
CA SER A 94 -9.06 6.36 5.01
C SER A 94 -10.41 6.44 4.31
N VAL A 95 -11.41 5.72 4.82
CA VAL A 95 -12.77 5.76 4.31
C VAL A 95 -13.67 6.39 5.35
N MET A 96 -14.38 7.45 4.95
CA MET A 96 -15.34 8.17 5.78
C MET A 96 -16.75 8.03 5.18
N PRO A 97 -17.54 7.03 5.62
CA PRO A 97 -18.90 6.84 5.13
C PRO A 97 -19.79 8.08 5.40
N PRO A 98 -20.64 8.46 4.43
CA PRO A 98 -21.55 9.59 4.60
C PRO A 98 -22.71 9.24 5.54
N ALA A 99 -22.74 9.85 6.73
CA ALA A 99 -23.74 9.65 7.80
C ALA A 99 -23.90 8.19 8.26
N PRO A 100 -24.40 7.91 9.49
CA PRO A 100 -24.51 6.52 9.93
C PRO A 100 -25.58 5.81 9.10
N MET A 101 -25.15 4.91 8.21
CA MET A 101 -26.01 3.81 7.80
C MET A 101 -26.29 2.96 9.03
N VAL A 102 -27.54 2.53 9.21
CA VAL A 102 -27.99 1.78 10.39
C VAL A 102 -27.06 0.59 10.63
N GLY A 103 -26.38 0.56 11.77
CA GLY A 103 -25.41 -0.49 12.14
C GLY A 103 -23.93 -0.17 11.84
N GLN A 104 -23.59 0.96 11.20
CA GLN A 104 -22.22 1.42 11.03
C GLN A 104 -21.88 2.55 12.01
N GLY A 105 -20.78 2.39 12.75
CA GLY A 105 -20.30 3.41 13.67
C GLY A 105 -19.92 4.70 12.94
N ARG A 106 -20.05 5.86 13.62
CA ARG A 106 -19.43 7.11 13.17
C ARG A 106 -17.91 6.96 13.28
N GLY A 107 -17.27 6.46 12.23
CA GLY A 107 -15.84 6.19 12.25
C GLY A 107 -15.19 6.41 10.90
N GLN A 108 -14.01 7.01 10.93
CA GLN A 108 -13.04 6.90 9.86
C GLN A 108 -12.43 5.49 9.95
N TYR A 109 -12.42 4.77 8.83
CA TYR A 109 -11.85 3.44 8.74
C TYR A 109 -10.57 3.48 7.92
N ASN A 110 -9.48 2.98 8.49
CA ASN A 110 -8.21 2.88 7.77
C ASN A 110 -8.16 1.55 7.04
N VAL A 111 -7.86 1.62 5.75
CA VAL A 111 -7.76 0.49 4.84
C VAL A 111 -6.33 0.37 4.35
N ALA A 112 -5.85 -0.85 4.29
CA ALA A 112 -4.53 -1.24 3.84
C ALA A 112 -4.68 -2.42 2.87
N VAL A 113 -4.21 -2.27 1.64
CA VAL A 113 -4.25 -3.30 0.60
C VAL A 113 -2.82 -3.56 0.14
N THR A 114 -2.39 -4.82 0.26
CA THR A 114 -1.13 -5.29 -0.30
C THR A 114 -1.39 -5.99 -1.62
N PHE A 115 -0.53 -5.75 -2.59
CA PHE A 115 -0.66 -6.32 -3.92
C PHE A 115 0.72 -6.61 -4.53
N ASP A 116 0.74 -7.51 -5.50
CA ASP A 116 1.91 -7.85 -6.30
C ASP A 116 1.45 -8.42 -7.64
N ARG A 117 2.20 -8.16 -8.71
CA ARG A 117 1.92 -8.71 -10.06
C ARG A 117 0.47 -8.58 -10.53
N ARG A 118 -0.13 -7.38 -10.35
CA ARG A 118 -1.53 -7.07 -10.65
C ARG A 118 -2.56 -7.87 -9.84
N ARG A 119 -2.18 -8.42 -8.69
CA ARG A 119 -3.07 -9.18 -7.81
C ARG A 119 -3.03 -8.64 -6.41
N ILE A 120 -4.19 -8.53 -5.79
CA ILE A 120 -4.29 -8.22 -4.37
C ILE A 120 -3.94 -9.48 -3.58
N THR A 121 -2.98 -9.35 -2.68
CA THR A 121 -2.45 -10.46 -1.87
C THR A 121 -2.91 -10.37 -0.42
N SER A 122 -3.21 -9.17 0.08
CA SER A 122 -3.79 -8.99 1.41
C SER A 122 -4.65 -7.74 1.52
N CYS A 123 -5.70 -7.82 2.34
CA CYS A 123 -6.55 -6.69 2.71
C CYS A 123 -6.66 -6.60 4.23
N ASN A 124 -6.58 -5.39 4.76
CA ASN A 124 -6.81 -5.09 6.17
C ASN A 124 -7.66 -3.83 6.30
N CYS A 125 -8.62 -3.84 7.20
CA CYS A 125 -9.47 -2.69 7.49
C CYS A 125 -9.75 -2.61 8.98
N THR A 126 -9.76 -1.39 9.54
CA THR A 126 -10.06 -1.16 10.97
C THR A 126 -11.56 -1.21 11.29
N CYS A 127 -12.42 -1.59 10.35
CA CYS A 127 -13.84 -1.77 10.61
C CYS A 127 -14.10 -3.07 11.38
N SER A 128 -15.25 -3.15 12.07
CA SER A 128 -15.66 -4.35 12.82
C SER A 128 -16.28 -5.46 11.94
N SER A 129 -16.14 -5.36 10.62
CA SER A 129 -16.67 -6.39 9.72
C SER A 129 -15.87 -7.67 9.83
N THR A 130 -16.56 -8.81 9.83
CA THR A 130 -15.93 -10.14 9.72
C THR A 130 -15.55 -10.48 8.29
N ALA A 131 -16.01 -9.68 7.31
CA ALA A 131 -15.69 -9.84 5.90
C ALA A 131 -14.22 -9.49 5.62
N TYR A 132 -13.49 -10.41 5.00
CA TYR A 132 -12.14 -10.15 4.51
C TYR A 132 -12.13 -9.07 3.42
N TRP A 133 -13.15 -9.07 2.56
CA TRP A 133 -13.41 -8.03 1.57
C TRP A 133 -14.62 -7.19 1.97
N CYS A 134 -14.43 -6.31 2.95
CA CYS A 134 -15.47 -5.35 3.31
C CYS A 134 -15.60 -4.24 2.25
N SER A 135 -16.73 -3.54 2.29
CA SER A 135 -17.06 -2.43 1.39
C SER A 135 -16.05 -1.28 1.42
N HIS A 136 -15.34 -1.07 2.53
CA HIS A 136 -14.25 -0.09 2.59
C HIS A 136 -13.06 -0.49 1.72
N VAL A 137 -12.66 -1.77 1.77
CA VAL A 137 -11.60 -2.33 0.90
C VAL A 137 -11.99 -2.22 -0.56
N VAL A 138 -13.23 -2.60 -0.89
CA VAL A 138 -13.78 -2.46 -2.25
C VAL A 138 -13.70 -1.00 -2.71
N ALA A 139 -14.20 -0.06 -1.90
CA ALA A 139 -14.20 1.37 -2.25
C ALA A 139 -12.79 1.92 -2.56
N VAL A 140 -11.79 1.51 -1.76
CA VAL A 140 -10.38 1.90 -1.98
C VAL A 140 -9.83 1.30 -3.26
N CYS A 141 -10.14 0.03 -3.56
CA CYS A 141 -9.72 -0.60 -4.82
C CYS A 141 -10.35 0.07 -6.04
N LEU A 142 -11.66 0.34 -6.00
CA LEU A 142 -12.38 1.07 -7.04
C LEU A 142 -11.82 2.47 -7.23
N HIS A 143 -11.54 3.19 -6.14
CA HIS A 143 -10.91 4.51 -6.21
C HIS A 143 -9.55 4.44 -6.93
N ARG A 144 -8.73 3.43 -6.61
CA ARG A 144 -7.41 3.27 -7.25
C ARG A 144 -7.50 2.89 -8.73
N ILE A 145 -8.51 2.11 -9.14
CA ILE A 145 -8.74 1.71 -10.53
C ILE A 145 -9.22 2.89 -11.37
N HIS A 146 -10.23 3.61 -10.88
CA HIS A 146 -10.90 4.66 -11.65
C HIS A 146 -10.19 6.01 -11.59
N LEU A 147 -9.51 6.31 -10.47
CA LEU A 147 -8.81 7.57 -10.24
C LEU A 147 -7.32 7.33 -9.95
N PRO A 148 -6.60 6.60 -10.82
CA PRO A 148 -5.24 6.14 -10.53
C PRO A 148 -4.25 7.30 -10.37
N THR A 149 -4.51 8.46 -10.97
CA THR A 149 -3.69 9.67 -10.86
C THR A 149 -3.97 10.51 -9.62
N GLN A 150 -5.06 10.22 -8.88
CA GLN A 150 -5.38 10.89 -7.62
C GLN A 150 -4.77 10.17 -6.40
N VAL A 151 -4.13 9.02 -6.62
CA VAL A 151 -3.40 8.29 -5.59
C VAL A 151 -1.98 8.82 -5.52
N CYS A 152 -1.58 9.30 -4.36
CA CYS A 152 -0.21 9.75 -4.15
C CYS A 152 0.72 8.53 -4.22
N LEU A 153 1.64 8.50 -5.18
CA LEU A 153 2.62 7.44 -5.31
C LEU A 153 3.95 7.90 -4.71
N ARG A 154 4.53 7.08 -3.83
CA ARG A 154 5.82 7.34 -3.20
C ARG A 154 6.78 6.17 -3.41
N ALA A 155 8.06 6.50 -3.48
CA ALA A 155 9.15 5.56 -3.39
C ALA A 155 9.15 4.82 -2.03
N PRO A 156 9.87 3.69 -1.92
CA PRO A 156 9.99 2.97 -0.66
C PRO A 156 10.52 3.86 0.46
N VAL A 157 10.05 3.63 1.68
CA VAL A 157 10.54 4.38 2.85
C VAL A 157 12.05 4.20 3.01
N SER A 158 12.59 3.02 2.70
CA SER A 158 14.04 2.73 2.72
C SER A 158 14.86 3.70 1.87
N GLU A 159 14.36 4.14 0.72
CA GLU A 159 15.04 5.12 -0.14
C GLU A 159 15.04 6.53 0.46
N SER A 160 14.00 6.88 1.22
CA SER A 160 14.03 8.13 1.98
C SER A 160 14.98 8.05 3.16
N LEU A 161 15.03 6.90 3.84
CA LEU A 161 15.93 6.66 4.97
C LEU A 161 17.41 6.69 4.56
N SER A 162 17.79 6.17 3.39
CA SER A 162 19.18 6.18 2.90
C SER A 162 19.73 7.58 2.65
N ARG A 163 18.85 8.56 2.39
CA ARG A 163 19.21 9.97 2.16
C ARG A 163 19.33 10.79 3.45
N LEU A 164 18.92 10.26 4.61
CA LEU A 164 18.94 10.99 5.87
C LEU A 164 20.31 10.94 6.55
N HIS A 165 20.76 12.08 7.07
CA HIS A 165 21.92 12.13 7.96
C HIS A 165 21.59 11.57 9.35
N ARG A 166 22.62 11.22 10.13
CA ARG A 166 22.48 10.60 11.46
C ARG A 166 21.52 11.34 12.39
N GLU A 167 21.62 12.67 12.47
CA GLU A 167 20.73 13.48 13.32
C GLU A 167 19.29 13.51 12.82
N GLN A 168 19.08 13.52 11.49
CA GLN A 168 17.75 13.48 10.91
C GLN A 168 17.09 12.12 11.11
N LEU A 169 17.87 11.03 11.01
CA LEU A 169 17.39 9.68 11.29
C LEU A 169 17.00 9.52 12.77
N GLN A 170 17.78 10.10 13.70
CA GLN A 170 17.44 10.13 15.13
C GLN A 170 16.14 10.91 15.38
N LYS A 171 16.00 12.10 14.78
CA LYS A 171 14.75 12.87 14.85
C LYS A 171 13.58 12.07 14.29
N PHE A 172 13.73 11.48 13.10
CA PHE A 172 12.69 10.66 12.48
C PHE A 172 12.25 9.51 13.40
N ALA A 173 13.19 8.77 13.99
CA ALA A 173 12.86 7.69 14.91
C ALA A 173 12.15 8.19 16.18
N GLN A 174 12.60 9.31 16.77
CA GLN A 174 11.98 9.90 17.95
C GLN A 174 10.54 10.36 17.67
N TYR A 175 10.32 11.09 16.56
CA TYR A 175 8.99 11.53 16.16
C TYR A 175 8.08 10.36 15.79
N LEU A 176 8.61 9.33 15.12
CA LEU A 176 7.84 8.13 14.80
C LEU A 176 7.38 7.41 16.09
N ILE A 177 8.24 7.28 17.09
CA ILE A 177 7.87 6.67 18.38
C ILE A 177 6.83 7.53 19.12
N SER A 178 6.94 8.86 19.09
CA SER A 178 6.00 9.75 19.79
C SER A 178 4.60 9.78 19.16
N GLU A 179 4.51 9.58 17.85
CA GLU A 179 3.23 9.59 17.11
C GLU A 179 2.49 8.23 17.16
N LEU A 180 3.19 7.14 17.50
CA LEU A 180 2.60 5.81 17.53
C LEU A 180 1.99 5.47 18.91
N PRO A 181 0.99 4.56 18.99
CA PRO A 181 0.38 4.16 20.25
C PRO A 181 1.41 3.57 21.22
N GLN A 182 1.29 3.83 22.53
CA GLN A 182 2.24 3.35 23.56
C GLN A 182 2.49 1.83 23.54
N GLN A 183 1.59 1.05 22.96
CA GLN A 183 1.71 -0.40 22.76
C GLN A 183 2.90 -0.81 21.87
N ILE A 184 3.43 0.10 21.05
CA ILE A 184 4.60 -0.16 20.20
C ILE A 184 5.93 -0.02 20.96
N LEU A 185 5.93 0.62 22.13
CA LEU A 185 7.15 0.94 22.89
C LEU A 185 7.97 -0.30 23.26
N PRO A 186 7.38 -1.43 23.72
CA PRO A 186 8.15 -2.64 24.00
C PRO A 186 8.85 -3.20 22.75
N THR A 187 8.18 -3.08 21.59
CA THR A 187 8.78 -3.52 20.32
C THR A 187 9.90 -2.61 19.88
N ALA A 188 9.71 -1.29 19.98
CA ALA A 188 10.74 -0.31 19.67
C ALA A 188 11.97 -0.48 20.58
N GLN A 189 11.76 -0.68 21.87
CA GLN A 189 12.85 -0.90 22.83
C GLN A 189 13.64 -2.17 22.50
N ARG A 190 12.96 -3.29 22.22
CA ARG A 190 13.64 -4.54 21.81
C ARG A 190 14.52 -4.34 20.57
N LEU A 191 14.03 -3.62 19.56
CA LEU A 191 14.80 -3.31 18.35
C LEU A 191 16.01 -2.41 18.63
N LEU A 192 15.85 -1.43 19.52
CA LEU A 192 16.96 -0.57 19.96
C LEU A 192 18.02 -1.37 20.72
N ASP A 193 17.60 -2.25 21.63
CA ASP A 193 18.50 -3.11 22.39
C ASP A 193 19.28 -4.06 21.46
N GLU A 194 18.62 -4.65 20.45
CA GLU A 194 19.28 -5.49 19.43
C GLU A 194 20.30 -4.70 18.58
N LEU A 195 19.99 -3.46 18.22
CA LEU A 195 20.89 -2.56 17.47
C LEU A 195 22.10 -2.11 18.29
N LEU A 196 21.89 -1.78 19.57
CA LEU A 196 22.95 -1.33 20.48
C LEU A 196 23.76 -2.49 21.06
N SER A 197 23.26 -3.73 20.93
CA SER A 197 23.97 -4.92 21.38
C SER A 197 25.23 -5.17 20.55
N SER A 198 26.32 -5.51 21.24
CA SER A 198 27.59 -5.89 20.61
C SER A 198 27.57 -7.28 19.97
N GLN A 199 26.44 -8.00 20.04
CA GLN A 199 26.30 -9.34 19.47
C GLN A 199 25.74 -9.27 18.04
N PRO A 200 26.15 -10.17 17.14
CA PRO A 200 25.61 -10.24 15.79
C PRO A 200 24.12 -10.60 15.84
N SER A 201 23.26 -9.62 15.60
CA SER A 201 21.82 -9.75 15.51
C SER A 201 21.37 -9.75 14.04
N ALA A 202 20.16 -10.25 13.76
CA ALA A 202 19.58 -10.19 12.42
C ALA A 202 19.55 -8.73 11.89
N ILE A 203 19.27 -7.77 12.77
CA ILE A 203 19.25 -6.35 12.40
C ILE A 203 20.65 -5.79 12.11
N ASN A 204 21.70 -6.27 12.79
CA ASN A 204 23.10 -5.87 12.56
C ASN A 204 23.76 -6.61 11.38
N SER A 205 23.14 -7.70 10.90
CA SER A 205 23.62 -8.49 9.75
C SER A 205 22.89 -8.17 8.44
N VAL A 206 21.70 -7.57 8.50
CA VAL A 206 21.01 -7.02 7.33
C VAL A 206 21.69 -5.70 6.94
N SER A 207 22.67 -5.78 6.05
CA SER A 207 23.04 -4.62 5.24
C SER A 207 21.90 -4.38 4.25
N PHE A 208 21.04 -3.41 4.53
CA PHE A 208 20.40 -2.70 3.44
C PHE A 208 21.54 -2.19 2.57
N ARG A 209 21.60 -2.58 1.29
CA ARG A 209 22.51 -1.92 0.37
C ARG A 209 21.99 -0.48 0.25
N ILE A 210 22.57 0.40 1.07
CA ILE A 210 22.44 1.85 1.01
C ILE A 210 23.10 2.31 -0.29
#